data_AF-A0A075MVG6-F1
#
_entry.id   AF-A0A075MVG6-F1
#
_cell.length_a   1.000
_cell.length_b   1.000
_cell.length_c   1.000
_cell.angle_alpha   90.00
_cell.angle_beta   90.00
_cell.angle_gamma   90.00
#
_symmetry.space_group_name_H-M   'P 1'
#
loop_
_entity.id
_entity.type
_entity.pdbx_description
1 polymer ?
#
loop_
_entity_poly.entity_id
_entity_poly.type
_entity_poly.pdbx_seq_one_letter_code
_entity_poly.pdbx_strand_id
1 'polypeptide(L)'
;MAVIIIVKTILALLAIGVASFTLTPVMYSLKENPSLWTHCSSQCLQIRDNLYNIYFYIPVALVGVVVLFAIMSASRRAPDEVA
;
A
#
# COMPACT_ATOMS: atom_id res chain seq x y z
N MET A 1 -19.21 -17.46 6.47
CA MET A 1 -18.90 -16.01 6.27
C MET A 1 -17.43 -15.68 6.58
N ALA A 2 -16.88 -16.13 7.72
CA ALA A 2 -15.48 -15.88 8.11
C ALA A 2 -14.42 -16.30 7.06
N VAL A 3 -14.57 -17.50 6.47
CA VAL A 3 -13.65 -18.00 5.41
C VAL A 3 -13.58 -17.06 4.20
N ILE A 4 -14.71 -16.48 3.80
CA ILE A 4 -14.78 -15.54 2.67
C ILE A 4 -14.02 -14.25 3.01
N ILE A 5 -14.10 -13.77 4.25
CA ILE A 5 -13.36 -12.58 4.71
C ILE A 5 -11.86 -12.86 4.65
N ILE A 6 -11.41 -14.00 5.17
CA ILE A 6 -9.99 -14.41 5.16
C ILE A 6 -9.45 -14.47 3.73
N VAL A 7 -10.16 -15.13 2.81
CA VAL A 7 -9.74 -15.23 1.40
C VAL A 7 -9.63 -13.85 0.76
N LYS A 8 -10.59 -12.95 1.00
CA LYS A 8 -10.54 -11.57 0.49
C LYS A 8 -9.37 -10.77 1.06
N THR A 9 -9.08 -10.91 2.35
CA THR A 9 -7.94 -10.27 3.00
C THR A 9 -6.62 -10.75 2.40
N ILE A 10 -6.44 -12.06 2.21
CA ILE A 10 -5.23 -12.62 1.60
C ILE A 10 -5.05 -12.11 0.17
N LEU A 11 -6.12 -12.10 -0.64
CA LEU A 11 -6.07 -11.58 -2.00
C LEU A 11 -5.73 -10.09 -2.05
N ALA A 12 -6.26 -9.29 -1.12
CA ALA A 12 -5.94 -7.86 -1.02
C ALA A 12 -4.47 -7.62 -0.65
N LEU A 13 -3.94 -8.37 0.32
CA LEU A 13 -2.51 -8.29 0.70
C LEU A 13 -1.60 -8.73 -0.45
N LEU A 14 -1.96 -9.79 -1.17
CA LEU A 14 -1.23 -10.24 -2.35
C LEU A 14 -1.21 -9.16 -3.44
N ALA A 15 -2.36 -8.53 -3.73
CA ALA A 15 -2.45 -7.47 -4.72
C ALA A 15 -1.57 -6.27 -4.36
N ILE A 16 -1.55 -5.86 -3.09
CA ILE A 16 -0.65 -4.79 -2.59
C ILE A 16 0.81 -5.19 -2.79
N GLY A 17 1.17 -6.43 -2.44
CA GLY A 17 2.53 -6.95 -2.59
C GLY A 17 2.99 -6.98 -4.06
N VAL A 18 2.15 -7.48 -4.96
CA VAL A 18 2.46 -7.52 -6.40
C VAL A 18 2.61 -6.11 -6.97
N ALA A 19 1.68 -5.19 -6.66
CA ALA A 19 1.76 -3.81 -7.13
C ALA A 19 3.04 -3.10 -6.63
N SER A 20 3.39 -3.31 -5.37
CA SER A 20 4.61 -2.73 -4.78
C SER A 20 5.86 -3.34 -5.42
N PHE A 21 5.88 -4.65 -5.65
CA PHE A 21 7.02 -5.32 -6.27
C PHE A 21 7.25 -4.83 -7.71
N THR A 22 6.20 -4.67 -8.50
CA THR A 22 6.31 -4.22 -9.90
C THR A 22 6.67 -2.75 -10.04
N LEU A 23 6.22 -1.88 -9.12
CA LEU A 23 6.49 -0.44 -9.15
C LEU A 23 7.86 -0.07 -8.54
N THR A 24 8.43 -0.91 -7.68
CA THR A 24 9.72 -0.64 -7.01
C THR A 24 10.88 -0.38 -7.99
N PRO A 25 11.10 -1.17 -9.06
CA PRO A 25 12.17 -0.88 -10.01
C PRO A 25 11.97 0.44 -10.76
N VAL A 26 10.71 0.78 -11.09
CA VAL A 26 10.36 2.06 -11.75
C VAL A 26 10.74 3.22 -10.84
N MET A 27 10.33 3.15 -9.57
CA MET A 27 10.73 4.13 -8.58
C MET A 27 12.25 4.19 -8.52
N TYR A 28 12.94 3.05 -8.27
CA TYR A 28 14.42 2.96 -8.18
C TYR A 28 15.13 3.69 -9.30
N SER A 29 14.74 3.39 -10.54
CA SER A 29 15.30 4.04 -11.74
C SER A 29 15.07 5.55 -11.78
N LEU A 30 13.96 6.04 -11.22
CA LEU A 30 13.64 7.47 -11.18
C LEU A 30 14.58 8.22 -10.24
N LYS A 31 14.85 7.71 -9.02
CA LYS A 31 15.74 8.39 -8.06
C LYS A 31 17.20 8.32 -8.45
N GLU A 32 17.64 7.15 -8.88
CA GLU A 32 19.05 6.87 -9.13
C GLU A 32 19.52 7.32 -10.51
N ASN A 33 18.64 7.88 -11.36
CA ASN A 33 19.04 8.44 -12.64
C ASN A 33 19.54 9.89 -12.48
N PRO A 34 20.86 10.13 -12.44
CA PRO A 34 21.42 11.44 -12.08
C PRO A 34 21.09 12.48 -13.15
N SER A 35 20.96 12.04 -14.41
CA SER A 35 20.71 12.91 -15.57
C SER A 35 19.40 13.69 -15.45
N LEU A 36 18.37 13.09 -14.82
CA LEU A 36 17.07 13.73 -14.59
C LEU A 36 17.14 14.85 -13.54
N TRP A 37 18.13 14.80 -12.65
CA TRP A 37 18.20 15.66 -11.46
C TRP A 37 19.35 16.66 -11.51
N THR A 38 20.23 16.58 -12.51
CA THR A 38 21.46 17.39 -12.65
C THR A 38 21.22 18.91 -12.57
N HIS A 39 20.06 19.37 -13.03
CA HIS A 39 19.69 20.79 -13.06
C HIS A 39 18.56 21.15 -12.10
N CYS A 40 18.17 20.22 -11.20
CA CYS A 40 17.09 20.50 -10.28
C CYS A 40 17.54 21.38 -9.11
N SER A 41 16.68 22.29 -8.68
CA SER A 41 16.87 23.07 -7.46
C SER A 41 16.83 22.16 -6.23
N SER A 42 17.36 22.65 -5.10
CA SER A 42 17.30 21.94 -3.81
C SER A 42 15.87 21.55 -3.41
N GLN A 43 14.89 22.41 -3.70
CA GLN A 43 13.48 22.13 -3.43
C GLN A 43 12.93 20.99 -4.28
N CYS A 44 13.34 20.89 -5.55
CA CYS A 44 12.96 19.77 -6.41
C CYS A 44 13.51 18.43 -5.89
N LEU A 45 14.77 18.41 -5.46
CA LEU A 45 15.40 17.20 -4.88
C LEU A 45 14.67 16.74 -3.60
N GLN A 46 14.25 17.68 -2.75
CA GLN A 46 13.43 17.37 -1.58
C GLN A 46 12.08 16.76 -1.96
N ILE A 47 11.41 17.30 -2.99
CA ILE A 47 10.13 16.77 -3.47
C ILE A 47 10.31 15.34 -4.00
N ARG A 48 11.38 15.08 -4.75
CA ARG A 48 11.73 13.73 -5.22
C ARG A 48 11.87 12.76 -4.05
N ASP A 49 12.64 13.12 -3.03
CA ASP A 49 12.88 12.25 -1.88
C ASP A 49 11.59 12.03 -1.07
N ASN A 50 10.75 13.05 -0.95
CA ASN A 50 9.43 12.93 -0.32
C ASN A 50 8.48 12.00 -1.10
N LEU A 51 8.41 12.13 -2.43
CA LEU A 51 7.62 11.22 -3.28
C LEU A 51 8.06 9.77 -3.11
N TYR A 52 9.36 9.57 -2.98
CA TYR A 52 9.94 8.27 -2.72
C TYR A 52 9.55 7.68 -1.38
N ASN A 53 9.62 8.49 -0.33
CA ASN A 53 9.21 8.08 1.00
C ASN A 53 7.71 7.75 1.03
N ILE A 54 6.88 8.60 0.42
CA ILE A 54 5.42 8.38 0.30
C ILE A 54 5.14 7.04 -0.40
N TYR A 55 5.84 6.74 -1.50
CA TYR A 55 5.70 5.47 -2.19
C TYR A 55 5.95 4.26 -1.27
N PHE A 56 6.95 4.31 -0.39
CA PHE A 56 7.20 3.22 0.56
C PHE A 56 6.17 3.15 1.70
N TYR A 57 5.60 4.29 2.11
CA TYR A 57 4.59 4.33 3.16
C TYR A 57 3.20 3.86 2.69
N ILE A 58 2.83 4.09 1.43
CA ILE A 58 1.52 3.73 0.89
C ILE A 58 1.19 2.23 1.07
N PRO A 59 2.06 1.28 0.69
CA PRO A 59 1.79 -0.15 0.87
C PRO A 59 1.56 -0.51 2.34
N VAL A 60 2.36 0.05 3.25
CA VAL A 60 2.23 -0.20 4.70
C VAL A 60 0.89 0.32 5.22
N ALA A 61 0.50 1.52 4.81
CA ALA A 61 -0.80 2.09 5.17
C ALA A 61 -1.96 1.25 4.61
N LEU A 62 -1.88 0.80 3.36
CA LEU A 62 -2.89 -0.05 2.72
C LEU A 62 -3.03 -1.40 3.44
N VAL A 63 -1.93 -2.02 3.87
CA VAL A 63 -1.98 -3.23 4.70
C VAL A 63 -2.73 -2.97 6.01
N GLY A 64 -2.42 -1.86 6.69
CA GLY A 64 -3.13 -1.46 7.91
C GLY A 64 -4.65 -1.31 7.69
N VAL A 65 -5.05 -0.64 6.60
CA VAL A 65 -6.46 -0.47 6.23
C VAL A 65 -7.12 -1.83 5.96
N VAL A 66 -6.48 -2.72 5.20
CA VAL A 66 -7.02 -4.06 4.88
C VAL A 66 -7.23 -4.89 6.15
N VAL A 67 -6.28 -4.85 7.10
CA VAL A 67 -6.39 -5.56 8.37
C VAL A 67 -7.53 -4.98 9.23
N LEU A 68 -7.64 -3.65 9.33
CA LEU A 68 -8.74 -3.00 10.05
C LEU A 68 -10.11 -3.38 9.46
N PHE A 69 -10.24 -3.37 8.14
CA PHE A 69 -11.46 -3.79 7.46
C PHE A 69 -11.78 -5.28 7.69
N ALA A 70 -10.77 -6.14 7.73
CA ALA A 70 -10.96 -7.56 8.04
C ALA A 70 -11.52 -7.75 9.46
N ILE A 71 -10.98 -7.04 10.45
CA ILE A 71 -11.44 -7.09 11.85
C ILE A 71 -12.88 -6.59 11.97
N MET A 72 -13.19 -5.43 11.39
CA MET A 72 -14.55 -4.85 11.41
C MET A 72 -15.57 -5.74 10.70
N SER A 73 -15.17 -6.43 9.64
CA SER A 73 -16.05 -7.34 8.91
C SER A 73 -16.30 -8.64 9.68
N ALA A 74 -15.29 -9.12 10.42
CA ALA A 74 -15.40 -10.32 11.24
C ALA A 74 -16.20 -10.10 12.53
N SER A 75 -16.23 -8.88 13.06
CA SER A 75 -16.94 -8.55 14.32
C SER A 75 -18.42 -8.23 14.15
N ARG A 76 -18.94 -8.12 12.92
CA ARG A 76 -20.39 -7.99 12.69
C ARG A 76 -21.09 -9.30 13.06
N ARG A 77 -21.82 -9.30 14.18
CA ARG A 77 -22.77 -10.38 14.50
C ARG A 77 -23.83 -10.47 13.41
N ALA A 78 -24.19 -11.69 13.02
CA ALA A 78 -25.32 -11.92 12.14
C ALA A 78 -26.62 -11.43 12.84
N PRO A 79 -27.61 -10.90 12.11
CA PRO A 79 -28.91 -10.51 12.68
C PRO A 79 -29.68 -11.64 13.38
N ASP A 80 -29.26 -12.89 13.20
CA ASP A 80 -30.05 -14.08 13.56
C ASP A 80 -29.83 -14.59 14.99
N GLU A 81 -29.05 -13.89 15.84
CA GLU A 81 -28.87 -14.25 17.26
C GLU A 81 -29.90 -13.60 18.21
N VAL A 82 -30.87 -12.85 17.67
CA VAL A 82 -31.97 -12.26 18.43
C VAL A 82 -33.30 -12.82 17.90
N ALA A 83 -33.54 -14.10 18.15
CA ALA A 83 -34.84 -14.75 18.00
C ALA A 83 -35.06 -15.75 19.13
#